data_AF-A0A7Y5C0L8-F1
#
_entry.id   AF-A0A7Y5C0L8-F1
#
_cell.length_a   1.000
_cell.length_b   1.000
_cell.length_c   1.000
_cell.angle_alpha   90.00
_cell.angle_beta   90.00
_cell.angle_gamma   90.00
#
_symmetry.space_group_name_H-M   'P 1'
#
loop_
_entity.id
_entity.type
_entity.pdbx_description
1 polymer ?
#
loop_
_entity_poly.entity_id
_entity_poly.type
_entity_poly.pdbx_seq_one_letter_code
_entity_poly.pdbx_strand_id
1 'polypeptide(L)'
;MILKIWAMLYNATDPMVSRVVGNKFTNLPTGIWLNNGGIIGQQGAPGMPSNNRWMTNFTNHTLTSGLSDGTFSPIFYRNSPSFFVPSNNNIIPISIAVACTSTTGSQFGPICPAITPPPNLLLQVAKDQLTYSGPENRWHSRHNLYRELRLDTALLQSDTTFTNFDYTINYENTGLLDSVKTIATNPALNNNLNLLQSAKTTNSAVSPLLNTEDRAKAVNSILLDMAFAGTTLLTSQQLSILQGIAAECPYTEGTAVYDARVLVAPYDSTDYLNVCETEYSIENNGRFMQQDEKRSINEKSIFEIYPNPTDDILYIKAHDSTETGLNVFIYDMTGRLLIEKTNKIGFFEVSVGHLPMGMYSIKIRTGNTVYNRKILINR
;
A
#
# COMPACT_ATOMS: atom_id res chain seq x y z
N MET A 1 -0.63 13.50 -5.01
CA MET A 1 0.23 12.31 -4.78
C MET A 1 0.41 12.11 -3.29
N ILE A 2 -0.38 11.24 -2.63
CA ILE A 2 -0.18 10.97 -1.19
C ILE A 2 1.18 10.28 -1.07
N LEU A 3 2.14 10.96 -0.43
CA LEU A 3 3.46 10.39 -0.20
C LEU A 3 3.32 9.37 0.95
N LYS A 4 2.90 8.15 0.62
CA LYS A 4 2.98 7.01 1.54
C LYS A 4 4.42 6.52 1.52
N ILE A 5 5.23 7.10 2.38
CA ILE A 5 6.66 6.83 2.42
C ILE A 5 6.89 5.55 3.20
N TRP A 6 7.25 4.49 2.48
CA TRP A 6 8.07 3.44 3.01
C TRP A 6 9.48 3.69 2.48
N ALA A 7 10.34 4.27 3.31
CA ALA A 7 11.68 4.66 2.89
C ALA A 7 12.55 3.42 2.61
N MET A 8 12.85 3.17 1.34
CA MET A 8 14.14 2.64 0.92
C MET A 8 14.97 3.81 0.40
N LEU A 9 15.90 4.29 1.22
CA LEU A 9 17.05 5.06 0.77
C LEU A 9 18.28 4.51 1.47
N TYR A 10 19.00 3.64 0.78
CA TYR A 10 20.33 3.18 1.18
C TYR A 10 21.28 4.39 1.17
N ASN A 11 21.80 4.79 2.34
CA ASN A 11 23.00 5.60 2.43
C ASN A 11 23.78 5.22 3.69
N ALA A 12 25.06 4.89 3.52
CA ALA A 12 25.85 4.03 4.39
C ALA A 12 26.35 4.66 5.71
N THR A 13 25.68 5.66 6.29
CA THR A 13 26.23 6.40 7.45
C THR A 13 25.23 6.91 8.49
N ASP A 14 23.96 6.47 8.53
CA ASP A 14 23.00 7.00 9.51
C ASP A 14 21.95 5.93 9.94
N PRO A 15 21.75 5.65 11.24
CA PRO A 15 20.80 4.64 11.72
C PRO A 15 19.39 4.92 11.18
N MET A 16 18.78 3.91 10.54
CA MET A 16 17.64 4.07 9.64
C MET A 16 16.30 4.15 10.36
N VAL A 17 16.11 5.27 11.03
CA VAL A 17 14.81 5.94 11.02
C VAL A 17 14.30 6.03 9.57
N SER A 18 13.07 5.62 9.25
CA SER A 18 12.50 5.77 7.90
C SER A 18 12.62 7.22 7.43
N ARG A 19 13.49 7.52 6.45
CA ARG A 19 13.81 8.91 6.07
C ARG A 19 12.91 9.46 4.98
N VAL A 20 12.07 10.39 5.39
CA VAL A 20 11.30 11.33 4.58
C VAL A 20 12.15 12.59 4.43
N VAL A 21 12.99 12.69 3.38
CA VAL A 21 13.86 13.86 3.18
C VAL A 21 13.79 14.41 1.76
N GLY A 22 13.87 15.73 1.62
CA GLY A 22 13.97 16.43 0.32
C GLY A 22 12.71 16.45 -0.53
N ASN A 23 11.54 16.08 0.02
CA ASN A 23 10.31 15.96 -0.75
C ASN A 23 9.62 17.32 -0.99
N LYS A 24 8.86 17.43 -2.07
CA LYS A 24 7.94 18.54 -2.34
C LYS A 24 6.50 18.05 -2.27
N PHE A 25 5.76 18.47 -1.26
CA PHE A 25 4.34 18.19 -1.11
C PHE A 25 3.54 19.27 -1.84
N THR A 26 2.72 18.87 -2.82
CA THR A 26 1.86 19.75 -3.63
C THR A 26 0.46 19.10 -3.76
N ASN A 27 -0.60 19.91 -3.74
CA ASN A 27 -1.97 19.52 -4.15
C ASN A 27 -2.53 18.25 -3.44
N LEU A 28 -2.61 18.26 -2.11
CA LEU A 28 -3.20 17.17 -1.30
C LEU A 28 -4.05 17.71 -0.13
N PRO A 29 -4.96 16.90 0.43
CA PRO A 29 -5.62 17.21 1.70
C PRO A 29 -4.73 16.92 2.93
N THR A 30 -3.71 16.06 2.78
CA THR A 30 -2.81 15.63 3.86
C THR A 30 -1.37 15.51 3.37
N GLY A 31 -0.39 15.91 4.19
CA GLY A 31 1.04 15.80 3.89
C GLY A 31 1.57 14.38 4.06
N ILE A 32 1.70 13.93 5.32
CA ILE A 32 2.12 12.58 5.70
C ILE A 32 0.97 11.91 6.44
N TRP A 33 0.75 10.61 6.22
CA TRP A 33 -0.25 9.84 6.96
C TRP A 33 0.37 8.55 7.53
N LEU A 34 0.31 8.42 8.84
CA LEU A 34 0.78 7.26 9.62
C LEU A 34 -0.44 6.45 10.06
N ASN A 35 -0.48 5.16 9.76
CA ASN A 35 -1.59 4.27 10.11
C ASN A 35 -1.09 2.91 10.62
N ASN A 36 -1.94 2.16 11.33
CA ASN A 36 -1.69 0.77 11.76
C ASN A 36 -0.38 0.60 12.56
N GLY A 37 -0.12 1.47 13.53
CA GLY A 37 1.12 1.46 14.32
C GLY A 37 2.34 2.00 13.57
N GLY A 38 2.15 2.58 12.38
CA GLY A 38 3.20 3.22 11.59
C GLY A 38 3.88 4.36 12.36
N ILE A 39 5.20 4.24 12.46
CA ILE A 39 6.13 5.22 13.06
C ILE A 39 7.27 5.36 12.06
N ILE A 40 7.58 6.59 11.65
CA ILE A 40 8.72 6.85 10.76
C ILE A 40 9.95 7.34 11.51
N GLY A 41 9.87 7.57 12.83
CA GLY A 41 10.97 8.10 13.64
C GLY A 41 11.29 9.57 13.32
N GLN A 42 12.32 10.12 13.96
CA GLN A 42 12.72 11.52 13.79
C GLN A 42 13.25 11.85 12.38
N GLN A 43 12.59 12.78 11.69
CA GLN A 43 12.96 13.25 10.35
C GLN A 43 13.81 14.52 10.41
N GLY A 44 15.13 14.34 10.34
CA GLY A 44 16.11 15.44 10.45
C GLY A 44 16.54 15.69 11.90
N ALA A 45 17.24 16.79 12.16
CA ALA A 45 17.74 17.14 13.48
C ALA A 45 17.87 18.67 13.63
N PRO A 46 18.08 19.19 14.86
CA PRO A 46 18.43 20.60 15.05
C PRO A 46 19.63 20.99 14.17
N GLY A 47 19.47 22.02 13.34
CA GLY A 47 20.50 22.46 12.38
C GLY A 47 20.60 21.63 11.08
N MET A 48 19.97 20.45 11.02
CA MET A 48 19.94 19.56 9.84
C MET A 48 18.48 19.20 9.50
N PRO A 49 17.68 20.13 8.96
CA PRO A 49 16.29 19.84 8.63
C PRO A 49 16.18 18.76 7.54
N SER A 50 15.09 18.01 7.55
CA SER A 50 14.75 17.00 6.52
C SER A 50 14.67 17.56 5.10
N ASN A 51 14.59 18.88 4.94
CA ASN A 51 14.46 19.60 3.66
C ASN A 51 13.19 19.26 2.87
N ASN A 52 12.19 18.65 3.51
CA ASN A 52 10.84 18.57 2.97
C ASN A 52 10.22 19.96 2.84
N ARG A 53 9.40 20.15 1.79
CA ARG A 53 8.76 21.42 1.44
C ARG A 53 7.26 21.22 1.24
N TRP A 54 6.45 21.93 2.01
CA TRP A 54 5.00 22.00 1.84
C TRP A 54 4.70 23.20 0.94
N MET A 55 4.36 22.96 -0.32
CA MET A 55 4.21 24.01 -1.33
C MET A 55 2.81 24.63 -1.37
N THR A 56 1.84 24.01 -0.71
CA THR A 56 0.43 24.45 -0.61
C THR A 56 -0.02 24.46 0.85
N ASN A 57 -1.13 25.12 1.17
CA ASN A 57 -1.74 25.05 2.51
C ASN A 57 -2.53 23.73 2.63
N PHE A 58 -2.19 22.88 3.60
CA PHE A 58 -2.84 21.58 3.82
C PHE A 58 -3.72 21.62 5.07
N THR A 59 -4.81 20.85 5.07
CA THR A 59 -5.65 20.69 6.26
C THR A 59 -4.93 19.90 7.35
N ASN A 60 -4.19 18.83 7.02
CA ASN A 60 -3.42 18.05 7.98
C ASN A 60 -1.99 17.82 7.46
N HIS A 61 -0.96 18.31 8.15
CA HIS A 61 0.43 18.12 7.67
C HIS A 61 0.98 16.73 7.99
N THR A 62 0.64 16.20 9.17
CA THR A 62 0.81 14.80 9.55
C THR A 62 -0.49 14.29 10.14
N LEU A 63 -1.06 13.26 9.54
CA LEU A 63 -2.26 12.56 10.01
C LEU A 63 -1.83 11.25 10.68
N THR A 64 -2.46 10.86 11.79
CA THR A 64 -2.23 9.58 12.47
C THR A 64 -3.56 8.84 12.62
N SER A 65 -3.54 7.51 12.46
CA SER A 65 -4.71 6.64 12.71
C SER A 65 -4.27 5.21 13.07
N GLY A 66 -5.21 4.34 13.48
CA GLY A 66 -4.95 2.90 13.67
C GLY A 66 -3.78 2.59 14.62
N LEU A 67 -3.79 3.15 15.83
CA LEU A 67 -2.71 2.98 16.82
C LEU A 67 -1.35 3.61 16.45
N SER A 68 -1.24 4.34 15.34
CA SER A 68 -0.04 5.15 15.06
C SER A 68 0.07 6.31 16.05
N ASP A 69 1.30 6.55 16.50
CA ASP A 69 1.63 7.68 17.35
C ASP A 69 2.63 8.62 16.67
N GLY A 70 2.12 9.79 16.28
CA GLY A 70 2.91 10.83 15.62
C GLY A 70 4.05 11.38 16.47
N THR A 71 3.99 11.30 17.80
CA THR A 71 5.07 11.77 18.71
C THR A 71 6.38 11.06 18.46
N PHE A 72 6.33 9.80 18.03
CA PHE A 72 7.50 9.04 17.64
C PHE A 72 7.98 9.37 16.22
N SER A 73 7.40 10.35 15.54
CA SER A 73 7.74 10.73 14.16
C SER A 73 7.94 12.24 13.99
N PRO A 74 8.79 12.91 14.79
CA PRO A 74 8.97 14.36 14.70
C PRO A 74 9.63 14.77 13.38
N ILE A 75 9.28 15.94 12.84
CA ILE A 75 9.78 16.39 11.53
C ILE A 75 10.44 17.77 11.62
N PHE A 76 11.73 17.81 11.31
CA PHE A 76 12.50 19.04 11.20
C PHE A 76 12.39 19.61 9.78
N TYR A 77 11.96 20.87 9.66
CA TYR A 77 11.81 21.53 8.36
C TYR A 77 12.49 22.91 8.36
N ARG A 78 12.77 23.42 7.15
CA ARG A 78 13.36 24.76 6.96
C ARG A 78 12.25 25.81 6.89
N ASN A 79 12.31 26.81 7.75
CA ASN A 79 11.45 27.98 7.64
C ASN A 79 11.98 28.89 6.51
N SER A 80 11.35 28.84 5.33
CA SER A 80 11.72 29.62 4.16
C SER A 80 10.47 30.31 3.61
N PRO A 81 10.52 31.60 3.23
CA PRO A 81 9.34 32.41 2.95
C PRO A 81 8.49 31.94 1.76
N SER A 82 8.99 31.00 0.95
CA SER A 82 8.28 30.42 -0.20
C SER A 82 7.60 29.08 0.09
N PHE A 83 7.70 28.54 1.31
CA PHE A 83 7.08 27.27 1.70
C PHE A 83 6.08 27.46 2.84
N PHE A 84 4.99 26.71 2.79
CA PHE A 84 4.03 26.64 3.88
C PHE A 84 4.68 25.99 5.10
N VAL A 85 4.41 26.55 6.27
CA VAL A 85 4.89 26.07 7.57
C VAL A 85 3.89 25.03 8.08
N PRO A 86 4.22 23.73 8.14
CA PRO A 86 3.26 22.73 8.56
C PRO A 86 2.75 22.97 9.99
N SER A 87 1.42 23.04 10.16
CA SER A 87 0.68 23.10 11.43
C SER A 87 0.00 21.76 11.79
N ASN A 88 -0.09 21.44 13.06
CA ASN A 88 -0.73 20.19 13.51
C ASN A 88 -2.26 20.38 13.58
N ASN A 89 -3.05 19.46 13.02
CA ASN A 89 -4.51 19.51 13.13
C ASN A 89 -5.06 18.22 13.77
N ASN A 90 -5.78 18.43 14.88
CA ASN A 90 -6.30 17.41 15.79
C ASN A 90 -7.55 16.72 15.22
N ILE A 91 -7.51 15.40 15.05
CA ILE A 91 -8.68 14.55 15.22
C ILE A 91 -8.27 13.36 16.12
N ILE A 92 -8.93 13.27 17.27
CA ILE A 92 -8.70 12.39 18.42
C ILE A 92 -8.77 10.89 18.06
N PRO A 93 -8.05 9.97 18.76
CA PRO A 93 -7.25 10.19 19.96
C PRO A 93 -5.72 10.03 19.76
N ILE A 94 -5.06 11.12 20.17
CA ILE A 94 -3.84 11.21 20.97
C ILE A 94 -2.59 10.61 20.35
N SER A 95 -1.86 11.48 19.64
CA SER A 95 -0.42 11.41 19.48
C SER A 95 0.13 12.58 18.67
N ILE A 96 0.79 13.51 19.34
CA ILE A 96 1.33 14.75 18.78
C ILE A 96 2.53 14.46 17.87
N ALA A 97 2.41 14.46 16.54
CA ALA A 97 3.59 14.65 15.70
C ALA A 97 4.16 16.05 15.92
N VAL A 98 5.35 16.13 16.52
CA VAL A 98 6.01 17.41 16.77
C VAL A 98 6.65 17.88 15.46
N ALA A 99 6.03 18.86 14.80
CA ALA A 99 6.67 19.60 13.72
C ALA A 99 7.65 20.60 14.35
N CYS A 100 8.95 20.42 14.13
CA CYS A 100 10.02 21.19 14.76
C CYS A 100 10.59 22.19 13.74
N THR A 101 10.55 23.50 14.06
CA THR A 101 11.18 24.54 13.23
C THR A 101 12.70 24.52 13.39
N SER A 102 13.45 24.66 12.30
CA SER A 102 14.84 25.15 12.38
C SER A 102 14.87 26.61 11.97
N THR A 103 14.97 27.55 12.92
CA THR A 103 15.33 28.93 12.61
C THR A 103 16.85 29.04 12.57
N THR A 104 17.38 29.49 11.43
CA THR A 104 18.73 30.04 11.39
C THR A 104 18.71 31.37 12.15
N GLY A 105 19.06 31.35 13.43
CA GLY A 105 19.21 32.55 14.25
C GLY A 105 18.57 32.41 15.62
N SER A 106 19.41 32.13 16.61
CA SER A 106 19.26 32.44 18.05
C SER A 106 17.85 32.44 18.64
N GLN A 107 17.45 31.30 19.20
CA GLN A 107 16.87 31.09 20.54
C GLN A 107 16.08 29.78 20.50
N PHE A 108 16.47 28.85 21.39
CA PHE A 108 15.97 27.49 21.45
C PHE A 108 14.43 27.46 21.60
N GLY A 109 13.73 27.21 20.48
CA GLY A 109 12.39 26.62 20.49
C GLY A 109 12.48 25.17 20.99
N PRO A 110 11.37 24.57 21.48
CA PRO A 110 11.42 23.39 22.33
C PRO A 110 12.22 22.29 21.64
N ILE A 111 13.24 21.81 22.35
CA ILE A 111 13.99 20.60 22.02
C ILE A 111 12.93 19.53 21.83
N CYS A 112 12.75 19.06 20.60
CA CYS A 112 11.98 17.85 20.37
C CYS A 112 12.78 16.73 21.04
N PRO A 113 12.29 16.11 22.14
CA PRO A 113 13.01 14.99 22.72
C PRO A 113 13.13 13.93 21.63
N ALA A 114 14.29 13.30 21.51
CA ALA A 114 14.43 12.10 20.71
C ALA A 114 13.50 11.06 21.35
N ILE A 115 12.28 10.92 20.83
CA ILE A 115 11.34 9.92 21.33
C ILE A 115 11.67 8.66 20.54
N THR A 116 12.54 7.83 21.11
CA THR A 116 12.61 6.43 20.72
C THR A 116 11.20 5.84 20.83
N PRO A 117 10.74 5.00 19.88
CA PRO A 117 9.52 4.23 20.08
C PRO A 117 9.62 3.59 21.46
N PRO A 118 8.55 3.57 22.28
CA PRO A 118 8.67 3.05 23.62
C PRO A 118 9.13 1.59 23.48
N PRO A 119 10.19 1.15 24.20
CA PRO A 119 10.76 -0.19 24.06
C PRO A 119 9.71 -1.31 24.05
N ASN A 120 8.58 -1.08 24.72
CA ASN A 120 7.43 -1.96 24.77
C ASN A 120 6.83 -2.33 23.40
N LEU A 121 6.73 -1.42 22.42
CA LEU A 121 6.09 -1.75 21.13
C LEU A 121 6.98 -2.64 20.26
N LEU A 122 8.27 -2.33 20.14
CA LEU A 122 9.22 -3.17 19.41
C LEU A 122 9.36 -4.55 20.08
N LEU A 123 9.37 -4.58 21.42
CA LEU A 123 9.34 -5.84 22.17
C LEU A 123 8.04 -6.62 21.94
N GLN A 124 6.88 -5.96 21.80
CA GLN A 124 5.61 -6.62 21.46
C GLN A 124 5.63 -7.20 20.04
N VAL A 125 6.24 -6.52 19.07
CA VAL A 125 6.47 -7.09 17.73
C VAL A 125 7.41 -8.30 17.80
N ALA A 126 8.52 -8.18 18.54
CA ALA A 126 9.49 -9.25 18.71
C ALA A 126 8.88 -10.51 19.37
N LYS A 127 7.98 -10.30 20.34
CA LYS A 127 7.25 -11.34 21.07
C LYS A 127 5.96 -11.80 20.37
N ASP A 128 5.63 -11.22 19.22
CA ASP A 128 4.40 -11.49 18.48
C ASP A 128 3.11 -11.30 19.31
N GLN A 129 3.06 -10.24 20.10
CA GLN A 129 1.96 -9.93 21.03
C GLN A 129 0.93 -8.94 20.47
N LEU A 130 1.15 -8.41 19.27
CA LEU A 130 0.22 -7.49 18.61
C LEU A 130 -0.89 -8.25 17.88
N THR A 131 -2.09 -7.67 17.87
CA THR A 131 -3.18 -8.14 17.02
C THR A 131 -3.10 -7.43 15.66
N TYR A 132 -3.01 -8.21 14.59
CA TYR A 132 -2.91 -7.69 13.22
C TYR A 132 -4.21 -7.93 12.46
N SER A 133 -4.58 -7.00 11.58
CA SER A 133 -5.75 -7.13 10.69
C SER A 133 -5.53 -8.13 9.54
N GLY A 134 -4.31 -8.67 9.40
CA GLY A 134 -3.97 -9.67 8.39
C GLY A 134 -2.53 -10.18 8.57
N PRO A 135 -2.20 -11.35 7.99
CA PRO A 135 -0.87 -11.92 8.09
C PRO A 135 0.20 -11.07 7.37
N GLU A 136 -0.17 -10.28 6.36
CA GLU A 136 0.72 -9.35 5.66
C GLU A 136 1.15 -8.20 6.58
N ASN A 137 0.23 -7.64 7.36
CA ASN A 137 0.55 -6.57 8.32
C ASN A 137 1.48 -7.09 9.42
N ARG A 138 1.25 -8.33 9.88
CA ARG A 138 2.16 -9.02 10.80
C ARG A 138 3.55 -9.19 10.18
N TRP A 139 3.61 -9.64 8.93
CA TRP A 139 4.85 -9.80 8.19
C TRP A 139 5.60 -8.47 8.06
N HIS A 140 4.92 -7.40 7.66
CA HIS A 140 5.52 -6.06 7.51
C HIS A 140 6.12 -5.56 8.83
N SER A 141 5.38 -5.65 9.94
CA SER A 141 5.91 -5.22 11.25
C SER A 141 7.15 -6.01 11.66
N ARG A 142 7.15 -7.33 11.47
CA ARG A 142 8.29 -8.19 11.79
C ARG A 142 9.49 -7.93 10.87
N HIS A 143 9.25 -7.82 9.57
CA HIS A 143 10.29 -7.52 8.59
C HIS A 143 10.94 -6.15 8.85
N ASN A 144 10.15 -5.14 9.19
CA ASN A 144 10.68 -3.83 9.59
C ASN A 144 11.55 -3.93 10.84
N LEU A 145 11.06 -4.56 11.92
CA LEU A 145 11.87 -4.77 13.14
C LEU A 145 13.17 -5.50 12.82
N TYR A 146 13.12 -6.56 12.02
CA TYR A 146 14.32 -7.30 11.62
C TYR A 146 15.36 -6.41 10.93
N ARG A 147 14.92 -5.57 9.98
CA ARG A 147 15.80 -4.62 9.30
C ARG A 147 16.39 -3.60 10.27
N GLU A 148 15.58 -3.07 11.20
CA GLU A 148 16.06 -2.13 12.23
C GLU A 148 17.17 -2.74 13.10
N LEU A 149 16.97 -3.97 13.58
CA LEU A 149 17.94 -4.64 14.46
C LEU A 149 19.29 -4.91 13.77
N ARG A 150 19.29 -5.14 12.45
CA ARG A 150 20.54 -5.33 11.69
C ARG A 150 21.30 -4.02 11.44
N LEU A 151 20.63 -2.89 11.55
CA LEU A 151 21.20 -1.57 11.35
C LEU A 151 21.65 -0.94 12.66
N ASP A 152 20.95 -1.24 13.76
CA ASP A 152 21.28 -0.76 15.09
C ASP A 152 21.71 -1.92 15.99
N THR A 153 23.03 -2.17 16.01
CA THR A 153 23.64 -3.22 16.84
C THR A 153 23.48 -2.94 18.34
N ALA A 154 23.34 -1.67 18.75
CA ALA A 154 23.11 -1.33 20.15
C ALA A 154 21.67 -1.67 20.57
N LEU A 155 20.68 -1.42 19.70
CA LEU A 155 19.30 -1.86 19.89
C LEU A 155 19.18 -3.38 19.90
N LEU A 156 19.84 -4.08 18.96
CA LEU A 156 19.89 -5.54 18.95
C LEU A 156 20.43 -6.12 20.26
N GLN A 157 21.48 -5.51 20.82
CA GLN A 157 22.10 -5.95 22.07
C GLN A 157 21.39 -5.43 23.33
N SER A 158 20.40 -4.56 23.19
CA SER A 158 19.72 -3.94 24.34
C SER A 158 18.80 -4.89 25.11
N ASP A 159 18.27 -5.93 24.46
CA ASP A 159 17.38 -6.92 25.07
C ASP A 159 17.54 -8.30 24.41
N THR A 160 17.61 -9.36 25.22
CA THR A 160 17.70 -10.74 24.72
C THR A 160 16.54 -11.17 23.82
N THR A 161 15.38 -10.52 23.96
CA THR A 161 14.22 -10.71 23.08
C THR A 161 14.56 -10.31 21.65
N PHE A 162 15.29 -9.20 21.46
CA PHE A 162 15.71 -8.74 20.14
C PHE A 162 16.75 -9.66 19.52
N THR A 163 17.74 -10.12 20.29
CA THR A 163 18.71 -11.10 19.79
C THR A 163 18.05 -12.43 19.38
N ASN A 164 17.07 -12.90 20.16
CA ASN A 164 16.34 -14.13 19.85
C ASN A 164 15.42 -13.95 18.64
N PHE A 165 14.77 -12.79 18.52
CA PHE A 165 13.96 -12.45 17.36
C PHE A 165 14.80 -12.39 16.09
N ASP A 166 15.93 -11.68 16.08
CA ASP A 166 16.84 -11.60 14.93
C ASP A 166 17.32 -12.99 14.52
N TYR A 167 17.80 -13.79 15.49
CA TYR A 167 18.21 -15.17 15.24
C TYR A 167 17.09 -15.98 14.58
N THR A 168 15.85 -15.87 15.08
CA THR A 168 14.71 -16.63 14.54
C THR A 168 14.37 -16.20 13.12
N ILE A 169 14.25 -14.88 12.86
CA ILE A 169 13.92 -14.35 11.54
C ILE A 169 14.97 -14.73 10.50
N ASN A 170 16.26 -14.81 10.86
CA ASN A 170 17.33 -15.23 9.95
C ASN A 170 17.11 -16.61 9.31
N TYR A 171 16.31 -17.49 9.94
CA TYR A 171 15.96 -18.81 9.40
C TYR A 171 14.53 -18.90 8.87
N GLU A 172 13.73 -17.83 8.98
CA GLU A 172 12.41 -17.72 8.37
C GLU A 172 12.53 -17.20 6.92
N ASN A 173 11.48 -17.38 6.12
CA ASN A 173 11.41 -16.88 4.74
C ASN A 173 11.82 -15.40 4.63
N THR A 174 11.37 -14.55 5.56
CA THR A 174 11.70 -13.13 5.63
C THR A 174 13.21 -12.86 5.66
N GLY A 175 13.95 -13.48 6.60
CA GLY A 175 15.40 -13.25 6.71
C GLY A 175 16.17 -13.89 5.56
N LEU A 176 15.72 -15.05 5.07
CA LEU A 176 16.31 -15.71 3.90
C LEU A 176 16.19 -14.84 2.64
N LEU A 177 15.00 -14.28 2.38
CA LEU A 177 14.73 -13.41 1.23
C LEU A 177 15.48 -12.07 1.33
N ASP A 178 15.56 -11.47 2.51
CA ASP A 178 16.33 -10.23 2.74
C ASP A 178 17.83 -10.46 2.56
N SER A 179 18.36 -11.59 3.06
CA SER A 179 19.75 -11.97 2.85
C SER A 179 20.07 -12.19 1.37
N VAL A 180 19.18 -12.87 0.64
CA VAL A 180 19.33 -13.06 -0.81
C VAL A 180 19.38 -11.72 -1.53
N LYS A 181 18.42 -10.83 -1.24
CA LYS A 181 18.36 -9.50 -1.84
C LYS A 181 19.64 -8.73 -1.59
N THR A 182 20.12 -8.71 -0.35
CA THR A 182 21.36 -8.04 0.06
C THR A 182 22.56 -8.55 -0.74
N ILE A 183 22.67 -9.87 -0.92
CA ILE A 183 23.75 -10.45 -1.73
C ILE A 183 23.64 -10.02 -3.19
N ALA A 184 22.44 -10.00 -3.76
CA ALA A 184 22.23 -9.64 -5.17
C ALA A 184 22.53 -8.15 -5.46
N THR A 185 22.16 -7.26 -4.54
CA THR A 185 22.22 -5.80 -4.77
C THR A 185 23.48 -5.14 -4.23
N ASN A 186 24.23 -5.76 -3.32
CA ASN A 186 25.43 -5.17 -2.73
C ASN A 186 26.66 -5.42 -3.64
N PRO A 187 27.29 -4.37 -4.20
CA PRO A 187 28.47 -4.53 -5.06
C PRO A 187 29.66 -5.21 -4.39
N ALA A 188 29.78 -5.11 -3.06
CA ALA A 188 30.84 -5.80 -2.32
C ALA A 188 30.61 -7.32 -2.24
N LEU A 189 29.36 -7.77 -2.35
CA LEU A 189 28.98 -9.18 -2.20
C LEU A 189 28.73 -9.86 -3.56
N ASN A 190 28.10 -9.16 -4.50
CA ASN A 190 27.70 -9.74 -5.79
C ASN A 190 28.87 -10.04 -6.74
N ASN A 191 30.08 -9.53 -6.46
CA ASN A 191 31.29 -9.93 -7.17
C ASN A 191 31.77 -11.37 -6.81
N ASN A 192 31.22 -11.96 -5.74
CA ASN A 192 31.55 -13.31 -5.32
C ASN A 192 30.55 -14.33 -5.88
N LEU A 193 30.95 -15.04 -6.95
CA LEU A 193 30.12 -16.04 -7.62
C LEU A 193 29.63 -17.16 -6.70
N ASN A 194 30.41 -17.57 -5.69
CA ASN A 194 29.99 -18.59 -4.74
C ASN A 194 28.86 -18.09 -3.83
N LEU A 195 28.91 -16.81 -3.43
CA LEU A 195 27.82 -16.20 -2.66
C LEU A 195 26.56 -16.06 -3.51
N LEU A 196 26.69 -15.65 -4.78
CA LEU A 196 25.56 -15.60 -5.70
C LEU A 196 24.92 -16.98 -5.94
N GLN A 197 25.74 -18.03 -6.11
CA GLN A 197 25.23 -19.39 -6.29
C GLN A 197 24.54 -19.92 -5.03
N SER A 198 25.09 -19.61 -3.86
CA SER A 198 24.45 -19.91 -2.57
C SER A 198 23.11 -19.18 -2.45
N ALA A 199 23.07 -17.88 -2.77
CA ALA A 199 21.85 -17.08 -2.75
C ALA A 199 20.79 -17.59 -3.74
N LYS A 200 21.17 -18.03 -4.96
CA LYS A 200 20.25 -18.70 -5.90
C LYS A 200 19.63 -19.97 -5.32
N THR A 201 20.44 -20.77 -4.64
CA THR A 201 19.98 -22.01 -4.00
C THR A 201 19.01 -21.70 -2.86
N THR A 202 19.37 -20.76 -1.99
CA THR A 202 18.51 -20.28 -0.89
C THR A 202 17.19 -19.72 -1.41
N ASN A 203 17.22 -18.82 -2.40
CA ASN A 203 16.02 -18.23 -2.98
C ASN A 203 15.08 -19.28 -3.56
N SER A 204 15.65 -20.28 -4.26
CA SER A 204 14.88 -21.37 -4.86
C SER A 204 14.21 -22.26 -3.81
N ALA A 205 14.89 -22.50 -2.68
CA ALA A 205 14.42 -23.34 -1.58
C ALA A 205 13.32 -22.69 -0.71
N VAL A 206 13.23 -21.35 -0.69
CA VAL A 206 12.16 -20.64 0.03
C VAL A 206 10.80 -21.10 -0.49
N SER A 207 9.91 -21.53 0.40
CA SER A 207 8.52 -21.90 0.08
C SER A 207 7.60 -20.79 0.61
N PRO A 208 7.13 -19.86 -0.24
CA PRO A 208 6.34 -18.72 0.19
C PRO A 208 5.04 -19.14 0.88
N LEU A 209 4.71 -18.48 1.98
CA LEU A 209 3.44 -18.63 2.70
C LEU A 209 2.49 -17.46 2.45
N LEU A 210 3.03 -16.32 2.03
CA LEU A 210 2.31 -15.10 1.71
C LEU A 210 2.72 -14.60 0.33
N ASN A 211 1.84 -13.85 -0.34
CA ASN A 211 2.20 -13.29 -1.63
C ASN A 211 3.37 -12.31 -1.52
N THR A 212 3.51 -11.58 -0.40
CA THR A 212 4.69 -10.76 -0.11
C THR A 212 6.02 -11.53 -0.26
N GLU A 213 6.07 -12.77 0.20
CA GLU A 213 7.26 -13.62 0.09
C GLU A 213 7.45 -14.15 -1.34
N ASP A 214 6.34 -14.47 -2.02
CA ASP A 214 6.35 -14.94 -3.41
C ASP A 214 6.87 -13.85 -4.36
N ARG A 215 6.41 -12.61 -4.17
CA ARG A 215 6.87 -11.45 -4.95
C ARG A 215 8.32 -11.09 -4.65
N ALA A 216 8.73 -11.13 -3.39
CA ALA A 216 10.13 -10.95 -3.03
C ALA A 216 11.02 -12.04 -3.66
N LYS A 217 10.60 -13.31 -3.64
CA LYS A 217 11.31 -14.42 -4.28
C LYS A 217 11.45 -14.21 -5.79
N ALA A 218 10.37 -13.79 -6.46
CA ALA A 218 10.36 -13.51 -7.90
C ALA A 218 11.33 -12.38 -8.27
N VAL A 219 11.26 -11.24 -7.58
CA VAL A 219 12.16 -10.10 -7.80
C VAL A 219 13.61 -10.48 -7.50
N ASN A 220 13.85 -11.19 -6.40
CA ASN A 220 15.18 -11.68 -6.04
C ASN A 220 15.78 -12.60 -7.11
N SER A 221 14.98 -13.46 -7.74
CA SER A 221 15.44 -14.31 -8.83
C SER A 221 15.98 -13.48 -10.00
N ILE A 222 15.26 -12.42 -10.37
CA ILE A 222 15.66 -11.52 -11.45
C ILE A 222 16.93 -10.76 -11.08
N LEU A 223 17.01 -10.20 -9.87
CA LEU A 223 18.20 -9.52 -9.37
C LEU A 223 19.43 -10.45 -9.35
N LEU A 224 19.26 -11.71 -8.93
CA LEU A 224 20.33 -12.70 -8.94
C LEU A 224 20.78 -13.06 -10.36
N ASP A 225 19.86 -13.17 -11.30
CA ASP A 225 20.20 -13.43 -12.71
C ASP A 225 20.97 -12.26 -13.33
N MET A 226 20.54 -11.03 -13.05
CA MET A 226 21.25 -9.81 -13.46
C MET A 226 22.65 -9.74 -12.85
N ALA A 227 22.77 -9.99 -11.55
CA ALA A 227 24.05 -10.01 -10.84
C ALA A 227 24.99 -11.10 -11.39
N PHE A 228 24.48 -12.31 -11.62
CA PHE A 228 25.26 -13.42 -12.15
C PHE A 228 25.73 -13.19 -13.59
N ALA A 229 24.91 -12.53 -14.40
CA ALA A 229 25.27 -12.14 -15.77
C ALA A 229 26.11 -10.85 -15.85
N GLY A 230 26.34 -10.16 -14.72
CA GLY A 230 27.06 -8.89 -14.68
C GLY A 230 26.38 -7.78 -15.48
N THR A 231 25.05 -7.78 -15.54
CA THR A 231 24.26 -6.84 -16.36
C THR A 231 23.23 -6.10 -15.54
N THR A 232 22.87 -4.91 -16.00
CA THR A 232 21.71 -4.13 -15.51
C THR A 232 20.54 -4.17 -16.49
N LEU A 233 20.67 -4.91 -17.60
CA LEU A 233 19.67 -5.01 -18.64
C LEU A 233 18.66 -6.13 -18.36
N LEU A 234 17.37 -5.81 -18.46
CA LEU A 234 16.29 -6.78 -18.33
C LEU A 234 16.00 -7.46 -19.67
N THR A 235 15.73 -8.77 -19.63
CA THR A 235 15.11 -9.48 -20.75
C THR A 235 13.63 -9.11 -20.88
N SER A 236 13.04 -9.32 -22.06
CA SER A 236 11.60 -9.07 -22.28
C SER A 236 10.70 -9.86 -21.31
N GLN A 237 11.09 -11.10 -20.97
CA GLN A 237 10.36 -11.91 -20.00
C GLN A 237 10.46 -11.33 -18.58
N GLN A 238 11.66 -10.94 -18.14
CA GLN A 238 11.86 -10.33 -16.83
C GLN A 238 11.13 -8.99 -16.72
N LEU A 239 11.17 -8.17 -17.76
CA LEU A 239 10.45 -6.90 -17.82
C LEU A 239 8.94 -7.13 -17.65
N SER A 240 8.36 -8.08 -18.39
CA SER A 240 6.93 -8.41 -18.28
C SER A 240 6.54 -8.88 -16.88
N ILE A 241 7.37 -9.70 -16.23
CA ILE A 241 7.16 -10.14 -14.84
C ILE A 241 7.17 -8.93 -13.90
N LEU A 242 8.18 -8.07 -14.00
CA LEU A 242 8.33 -6.90 -13.13
C LEU A 242 7.21 -5.87 -13.34
N GLN A 243 6.74 -5.66 -14.57
CA GLN A 243 5.58 -4.80 -14.85
C GLN A 243 4.30 -5.35 -14.18
N GLY A 244 4.12 -6.67 -14.19
CA GLY A 244 3.05 -7.34 -13.47
C GLY A 244 3.10 -7.02 -11.96
N ILE A 245 4.25 -7.25 -11.33
CA ILE A 245 4.47 -7.00 -9.89
C ILE A 245 4.35 -5.50 -9.56
N ALA A 246 4.86 -4.62 -10.41
CA ALA A 246 4.83 -3.17 -10.21
C ALA A 246 3.40 -2.62 -10.10
N ALA A 247 2.44 -3.23 -10.82
CA ALA A 247 1.02 -2.85 -10.81
C ALA A 247 0.24 -3.38 -9.59
N GLU A 248 0.81 -4.28 -8.80
CA GLU A 248 0.13 -4.86 -7.65
C GLU A 248 0.12 -3.93 -6.42
N CYS A 249 -0.60 -4.34 -5.37
CA CYS A 249 -0.74 -3.57 -4.15
C CYS A 249 0.45 -3.80 -3.20
N PRO A 250 1.24 -2.76 -2.86
CA PRO A 250 2.40 -2.93 -1.96
C PRO A 250 2.02 -3.36 -0.52
N TYR A 251 0.76 -3.22 -0.10
CA TYR A 251 0.34 -3.62 1.24
C TYR A 251 0.11 -5.13 1.35
N THR A 252 -0.34 -5.77 0.28
CA THR A 252 -0.58 -7.22 0.25
C THR A 252 0.59 -7.99 -0.35
N GLU A 253 1.29 -7.35 -1.29
CA GLU A 253 2.36 -7.95 -2.10
C GLU A 253 3.77 -7.53 -1.65
N GLY A 254 3.87 -6.68 -0.63
CA GLY A 254 5.12 -6.38 0.03
C GLY A 254 5.99 -5.34 -0.66
N THR A 255 7.21 -5.18 -0.14
CA THR A 255 8.19 -4.21 -0.65
C THR A 255 8.71 -4.54 -2.05
N ALA A 256 8.52 -5.78 -2.50
CA ALA A 256 8.91 -6.23 -3.83
C ALA A 256 8.22 -5.45 -4.95
N VAL A 257 7.02 -4.92 -4.70
CA VAL A 257 6.32 -4.01 -5.62
C VAL A 257 7.15 -2.76 -5.91
N TYR A 258 7.76 -2.16 -4.87
CA TYR A 258 8.61 -0.99 -5.05
C TYR A 258 9.92 -1.32 -5.75
N ASP A 259 10.52 -2.47 -5.44
CA ASP A 259 11.70 -2.95 -6.15
C ASP A 259 11.41 -3.13 -7.65
N ALA A 260 10.25 -3.72 -7.98
CA ALA A 260 9.81 -3.88 -9.35
C ALA A 260 9.63 -2.54 -10.06
N ARG A 261 8.97 -1.56 -9.41
CA ARG A 261 8.81 -0.20 -9.95
C ARG A 261 10.16 0.47 -10.25
N VAL A 262 11.15 0.31 -9.38
CA VAL A 262 12.51 0.84 -9.60
C VAL A 262 13.18 0.16 -10.79
N LEU A 263 13.05 -1.17 -10.92
CA LEU A 263 13.67 -1.94 -12.00
C LEU A 263 13.04 -1.66 -13.37
N VAL A 264 11.74 -1.38 -13.45
CA VAL A 264 11.05 -1.07 -14.73
C VAL A 264 11.18 0.37 -15.17
N ALA A 265 11.45 1.31 -14.25
CA ALA A 265 11.50 2.75 -14.54
C ALA A 265 12.39 3.17 -15.74
N PRO A 266 13.54 2.51 -16.01
CA PRO A 266 14.34 2.83 -17.20
C PRO A 266 13.71 2.41 -18.54
N TYR A 267 12.73 1.51 -18.52
CA TYR A 267 12.10 0.90 -19.69
C TYR A 267 10.67 1.39 -19.92
N ASP A 268 10.03 1.86 -18.86
CA ASP A 268 8.61 2.17 -18.83
C ASP A 268 8.36 3.42 -17.98
N SER A 269 7.70 4.41 -18.56
CA SER A 269 7.33 5.67 -17.89
C SER A 269 5.95 5.63 -17.23
N THR A 270 5.27 4.49 -17.23
CA THR A 270 3.98 4.29 -16.57
C THR A 270 4.09 4.58 -15.07
N ASP A 271 3.20 5.42 -14.55
CA ASP A 271 3.06 5.62 -13.11
C ASP A 271 2.24 4.48 -12.52
N TYR A 272 2.95 3.48 -12.00
CA TYR A 272 2.36 2.31 -11.38
C TYR A 272 1.74 2.67 -10.03
N LEU A 273 0.41 2.84 -10.03
CA LEU A 273 -0.38 3.16 -8.85
C LEU A 273 -1.55 2.20 -8.70
N ASN A 274 -1.58 1.47 -7.60
CA ASN A 274 -2.66 0.52 -7.31
C ASN A 274 -3.83 1.18 -6.59
N VAL A 275 -5.05 0.63 -6.74
CA VAL A 275 -6.25 1.12 -6.03
C VAL A 275 -6.09 1.18 -4.51
N CYS A 276 -5.33 0.26 -3.92
CA CYS A 276 -5.06 0.29 -2.49
C CYS A 276 -4.23 1.52 -2.08
N GLU A 277 -3.50 2.12 -3.02
CA GLU A 277 -2.73 3.34 -2.80
C GLU A 277 -3.58 4.61 -3.02
N THR A 278 -4.69 4.52 -3.77
CA THR A 278 -5.54 5.65 -4.17
C THR A 278 -6.83 5.80 -3.37
N GLU A 279 -7.40 4.73 -2.83
CA GLU A 279 -8.63 4.78 -2.05
C GLU A 279 -8.38 5.32 -0.64
N TYR A 280 -8.24 6.64 -0.56
CA TYR A 280 -8.64 7.42 0.61
C TYR A 280 -9.31 8.71 0.11
N SER A 281 -10.47 8.57 -0.53
CA SER A 281 -11.43 9.68 -0.52
C SER A 281 -11.88 9.84 0.92
N ILE A 282 -11.44 10.92 1.56
CA ILE A 282 -11.90 11.35 2.87
C ILE A 282 -13.34 11.85 2.70
N GLU A 283 -14.27 10.93 2.49
CA GLU A 283 -15.69 11.18 2.63
C GLU A 283 -16.26 10.07 3.50
N ASN A 284 -16.65 10.47 4.71
CA ASN A 284 -17.41 9.74 5.73
C ASN A 284 -16.60 9.17 6.90
N ASN A 285 -16.43 10.04 7.90
CA ASN A 285 -16.36 9.64 9.30
C ASN A 285 -17.57 8.73 9.65
N GLY A 286 -17.34 7.43 9.67
CA GLY A 286 -18.27 6.41 10.14
C GLY A 286 -17.55 5.49 11.12
N ARG A 287 -18.08 5.40 12.34
CA ARG A 287 -17.56 4.70 13.51
C ARG A 287 -17.51 3.17 13.29
N PHE A 288 -16.60 2.52 14.03
CA PHE A 288 -16.51 1.08 14.32
C PHE A 288 -17.80 0.24 14.11
N MET A 289 -17.72 -0.88 13.39
CA MET A 289 -17.77 -2.24 13.97
C MET A 289 -17.61 -3.33 12.90
N GLN A 290 -17.01 -4.43 13.34
CA GLN A 290 -16.83 -5.73 12.68
C GLN A 290 -18.11 -6.22 11.97
N GLN A 291 -17.98 -6.88 10.82
CA GLN A 291 -18.02 -8.35 10.75
C GLN A 291 -17.71 -8.84 9.32
N ASP A 292 -17.16 -10.04 9.24
CA ASP A 292 -16.81 -10.78 8.04
C ASP A 292 -17.88 -10.74 6.94
N GLU A 293 -17.45 -10.53 5.70
CA GLU A 293 -17.63 -11.45 4.56
C GLU A 293 -17.41 -10.71 3.22
N LYS A 294 -16.64 -11.36 2.34
CA LYS A 294 -16.40 -11.04 0.92
C LYS A 294 -17.48 -10.15 0.26
N ARG A 295 -17.10 -8.95 -0.18
CA ARG A 295 -17.72 -8.22 -1.31
C ARG A 295 -16.71 -7.22 -1.89
N SER A 296 -16.16 -7.56 -3.05
CA SER A 296 -16.55 -7.08 -4.38
C SER A 296 -16.02 -5.68 -4.66
N ILE A 297 -14.94 -5.66 -5.45
CA ILE A 297 -14.35 -4.49 -6.08
C ILE A 297 -15.47 -3.66 -6.71
N ASN A 298 -15.58 -2.41 -6.30
CA ASN A 298 -16.50 -1.44 -6.86
C ASN A 298 -15.91 -1.00 -8.22
N GLU A 299 -16.07 -1.87 -9.23
CA GLU A 299 -16.02 -1.41 -10.62
C GLU A 299 -17.07 -0.31 -10.76
N LYS A 300 -16.62 0.89 -11.13
CA LYS A 300 -17.48 2.02 -11.49
C LYS A 300 -18.64 1.50 -12.34
N SER A 301 -19.85 1.46 -11.77
CA SER A 301 -20.97 0.75 -12.39
C SER A 301 -21.39 1.48 -13.66
N ILE A 302 -21.04 0.90 -14.81
CA ILE A 302 -21.35 1.45 -16.15
C ILE A 302 -22.88 1.54 -16.38
N PHE A 303 -23.65 0.77 -15.60
CA PHE A 303 -25.11 0.76 -15.61
C PHE A 303 -25.71 1.08 -14.24
N GLU A 304 -26.71 1.94 -14.25
CA GLU A 304 -27.66 2.18 -13.17
C GLU A 304 -28.91 1.33 -13.41
N ILE A 305 -29.31 0.53 -12.41
CA ILE A 305 -30.53 -0.28 -12.45
C ILE A 305 -31.40 0.12 -11.27
N TYR A 306 -32.58 0.68 -11.52
CA TYR A 306 -33.48 1.20 -10.48
C TYR A 306 -34.95 1.18 -10.90
N PRO A 307 -35.91 1.21 -9.97
CA PRO A 307 -35.68 0.92 -8.56
C PRO A 307 -35.31 -0.57 -8.39
N ASN A 308 -34.50 -0.87 -7.39
CA ASN A 308 -34.22 -2.24 -6.98
C ASN A 308 -34.14 -2.24 -5.45
N PRO A 309 -35.16 -2.73 -4.74
CA PRO A 309 -36.28 -3.56 -5.25
C PRO A 309 -37.29 -2.80 -6.14
N THR A 310 -38.00 -3.51 -7.01
CA THR A 310 -39.09 -2.97 -7.88
C THR A 310 -40.33 -3.86 -7.80
N ASP A 311 -41.50 -3.27 -8.01
CA ASP A 311 -42.82 -3.93 -8.00
C ASP A 311 -43.45 -4.04 -9.40
N ASP A 312 -43.12 -3.15 -10.33
CA ASP A 312 -43.72 -3.08 -11.66
C ASP A 312 -42.73 -2.83 -12.81
N ILE A 313 -41.99 -1.71 -12.77
CA ILE A 313 -41.10 -1.30 -13.86
C ILE A 313 -39.66 -1.18 -13.35
N LEU A 314 -38.73 -1.79 -14.09
CA LEU A 314 -37.29 -1.67 -13.88
C LEU A 314 -36.67 -0.78 -14.96
N TYR A 315 -35.98 0.27 -14.55
CA TYR A 315 -35.21 1.16 -15.41
C TYR A 315 -33.74 0.74 -15.43
N ILE A 316 -33.15 0.72 -16.63
CA ILE A 316 -31.72 0.45 -16.82
C ILE A 316 -31.14 1.59 -17.65
N LYS A 317 -30.17 2.29 -17.08
CA LYS A 317 -29.53 3.46 -17.69
C LYS A 317 -28.04 3.22 -17.82
N ALA A 318 -27.49 3.42 -19.02
CA ALA A 318 -26.06 3.42 -19.28
C ALA A 318 -25.48 4.82 -19.04
N HIS A 319 -24.32 4.91 -18.39
CA HIS A 319 -23.66 6.21 -18.12
C HIS A 319 -22.82 6.74 -19.28
N ASP A 320 -22.38 5.87 -20.20
CA ASP A 320 -21.59 6.24 -21.37
C ASP A 320 -22.45 6.20 -22.64
N SER A 321 -22.44 7.29 -23.41
CA SER A 321 -23.27 7.49 -24.60
C SER A 321 -22.72 6.77 -25.85
N THR A 322 -21.58 6.08 -25.73
CA THR A 322 -20.92 5.35 -26.82
C THR A 322 -21.39 3.90 -26.99
N GLU A 323 -22.10 3.34 -26.01
CA GLU A 323 -22.59 1.97 -26.02
C GLU A 323 -23.87 1.84 -26.88
N THR A 324 -23.70 1.43 -28.14
CA THR A 324 -24.82 1.16 -29.06
C THR A 324 -25.11 -0.33 -29.15
N GLY A 325 -26.40 -0.72 -29.06
CA GLY A 325 -26.82 -2.12 -29.18
C GLY A 325 -26.77 -2.91 -27.87
N LEU A 326 -27.55 -2.47 -26.89
CA LEU A 326 -27.68 -3.09 -25.57
C LEU A 326 -28.72 -4.21 -25.60
N ASN A 327 -28.33 -5.42 -25.18
CA ASN A 327 -29.23 -6.55 -25.01
C ASN A 327 -29.37 -6.90 -23.52
N VAL A 328 -30.60 -6.89 -23.01
CA VAL A 328 -30.95 -7.17 -21.62
C VAL A 328 -31.68 -8.51 -21.55
N PHE A 329 -31.24 -9.35 -20.62
CA PHE A 329 -31.80 -10.68 -20.35
C PHE A 329 -32.09 -10.81 -18.84
N ILE A 330 -33.28 -11.26 -18.46
CA ILE A 330 -33.64 -11.54 -17.06
C ILE A 330 -33.92 -13.03 -16.91
N TYR A 331 -33.30 -13.65 -15.90
CA TYR A 331 -33.40 -15.07 -15.59
C TYR A 331 -33.95 -15.28 -14.18
N ASP A 332 -34.71 -16.36 -13.99
CA ASP A 332 -35.03 -16.84 -12.63
C ASP A 332 -33.83 -17.51 -11.95
N MET A 333 -33.99 -17.89 -10.68
CA MET A 333 -32.93 -18.54 -9.89
C MET A 333 -32.52 -19.91 -10.42
N THR A 334 -33.30 -20.53 -11.30
CA THR A 334 -32.94 -21.80 -11.97
C THR A 334 -32.14 -21.57 -13.24
N GLY A 335 -31.92 -20.30 -13.63
CA GLY A 335 -31.20 -19.92 -14.85
C GLY A 335 -32.08 -19.93 -16.10
N ARG A 336 -33.40 -20.07 -15.96
CA ARG A 336 -34.33 -20.00 -17.09
C ARG A 336 -34.56 -18.55 -17.49
N LEU A 337 -34.40 -18.25 -18.78
CA LEU A 337 -34.64 -16.92 -19.36
C LEU A 337 -36.14 -16.60 -19.32
N LEU A 338 -36.47 -15.44 -18.74
CA LEU A 338 -37.85 -14.94 -18.61
C LEU A 338 -38.13 -13.74 -19.51
N ILE A 339 -37.18 -12.82 -19.62
CA ILE A 339 -37.34 -11.59 -20.42
C ILE A 339 -36.08 -11.37 -21.24
N GLU A 340 -36.26 -11.04 -22.53
CA GLU A 340 -35.21 -10.59 -23.43
C GLU A 340 -35.66 -9.29 -24.13
N LYS A 341 -34.80 -8.27 -24.09
CA LYS A 341 -35.04 -6.96 -24.73
C LYS A 341 -33.77 -6.45 -25.39
N THR A 342 -33.92 -5.80 -26.54
CA THR A 342 -32.83 -5.13 -27.25
C THR A 342 -33.19 -3.68 -27.50
N ASN A 343 -32.30 -2.74 -27.19
CA ASN A 343 -32.49 -1.33 -27.51
C ASN A 343 -31.21 -0.72 -28.09
N LYS A 344 -31.38 0.26 -28.98
CA LYS A 344 -30.28 1.01 -29.62
C LYS A 344 -29.85 2.22 -28.80
N ILE A 345 -30.64 2.61 -27.79
CA ILE A 345 -30.44 3.79 -26.95
C ILE A 345 -30.06 3.35 -25.53
N GLY A 346 -29.18 4.08 -24.85
CA GLY A 346 -28.66 3.79 -23.49
C GLY A 346 -29.66 3.88 -22.34
N PHE A 347 -30.97 3.79 -22.60
CA PHE A 347 -32.02 3.81 -21.59
C PHE A 347 -33.10 2.76 -21.89
N PHE A 348 -33.48 1.99 -20.88
CA PHE A 348 -34.46 0.90 -20.96
C PHE A 348 -35.51 1.03 -19.87
N GLU A 349 -36.74 0.66 -20.23
CA GLU A 349 -37.77 0.23 -19.31
C GLU A 349 -38.08 -1.24 -19.53
N VAL A 350 -38.18 -2.00 -18.44
CA VAL A 350 -38.54 -3.41 -18.46
C VAL A 350 -39.67 -3.61 -17.48
N SER A 351 -40.86 -3.97 -17.99
CA SER A 351 -41.97 -4.36 -17.13
C SER A 351 -41.68 -5.73 -16.52
N VAL A 352 -41.70 -5.78 -15.20
CA VAL A 352 -41.42 -6.96 -14.38
C VAL A 352 -42.57 -7.29 -13.40
N GLY A 353 -43.62 -6.47 -13.32
CA GLY A 353 -44.74 -6.68 -12.39
C GLY A 353 -45.53 -7.98 -12.58
N HIS A 354 -45.43 -8.60 -13.77
CA HIS A 354 -46.01 -9.91 -14.05
C HIS A 354 -45.18 -11.09 -13.49
N LEU A 355 -43.95 -10.85 -13.04
CA LEU A 355 -43.10 -11.86 -12.43
C LEU A 355 -43.46 -12.05 -10.95
N PRO A 356 -43.36 -13.30 -10.42
CA PRO A 356 -43.51 -13.55 -8.99
C PRO A 356 -42.52 -12.73 -8.13
N MET A 357 -42.87 -12.51 -6.85
CA MET A 357 -41.93 -11.92 -5.90
C MET A 357 -40.74 -12.85 -5.71
N GLY A 358 -39.53 -12.31 -5.81
CA GLY A 358 -38.33 -13.14 -5.76
C GLY A 358 -37.09 -12.44 -6.30
N MET A 359 -35.97 -13.15 -6.20
CA MET A 359 -34.68 -12.70 -6.72
C MET A 359 -34.49 -13.18 -8.16
N TYR A 360 -34.00 -12.29 -9.01
CA TYR A 360 -33.74 -12.55 -10.42
C TYR A 360 -32.32 -12.11 -10.80
N SER A 361 -31.74 -12.78 -11.79
CA SER A 361 -30.46 -12.37 -12.37
C SER A 361 -30.72 -11.59 -13.65
N ILE A 362 -30.11 -10.42 -13.79
CA ILE A 362 -30.13 -9.62 -15.02
C ILE A 362 -28.75 -9.63 -15.65
N LYS A 363 -28.71 -9.90 -16.95
CA LYS A 363 -27.53 -9.90 -17.80
C LYS A 363 -27.70 -8.82 -18.86
N ILE A 364 -26.71 -7.94 -18.98
CA ILE A 364 -26.68 -6.85 -19.96
C ILE A 364 -25.47 -7.10 -20.87
N ARG A 365 -25.67 -7.17 -22.18
CA ARG A 365 -24.61 -7.34 -23.17
C ARG A 365 -24.46 -6.09 -24.03
N THR A 366 -23.23 -5.58 -24.14
CA THR A 366 -22.84 -4.54 -25.10
C THR A 366 -21.64 -4.98 -25.91
N GLY A 367 -21.80 -5.11 -27.24
CA GLY A 367 -20.73 -5.64 -28.09
C GLY A 367 -20.18 -6.97 -27.57
N ASN A 368 -18.92 -6.94 -27.10
CA ASN A 368 -18.20 -8.10 -26.55
C ASN A 368 -18.24 -8.21 -25.02
N THR A 369 -18.84 -7.25 -24.31
CA THR A 369 -18.84 -7.20 -22.85
C THR A 369 -20.18 -7.65 -22.29
N VAL A 370 -20.14 -8.40 -21.18
CA VAL A 370 -21.32 -8.94 -20.49
C VAL A 370 -21.28 -8.55 -19.02
N TYR A 371 -22.32 -7.87 -18.57
CA TYR A 371 -22.51 -7.45 -17.19
C TYR A 371 -23.61 -8.27 -16.53
N ASN A 372 -23.40 -8.70 -15.30
CA ASN A 372 -24.40 -9.42 -14.53
C ASN A 372 -24.73 -8.64 -13.24
N ARG A 373 -26.01 -8.56 -12.91
CA ARG A 373 -26.53 -7.98 -11.66
C ARG A 373 -27.66 -8.84 -11.12
N LYS A 374 -28.03 -8.60 -9.86
CA LYS A 374 -29.18 -9.22 -9.21
C LYS A 374 -30.23 -8.15 -8.92
N ILE A 375 -31.48 -8.47 -9.18
CA ILE A 375 -32.62 -7.61 -8.89
C ILE A 375 -33.61 -8.35 -7.99
N LEU A 376 -34.27 -7.60 -7.12
CA LEU A 376 -35.32 -8.09 -6.23
C LEU A 376 -36.65 -7.53 -6.71
N ILE A 377 -37.60 -8.41 -7.01
CA ILE A 377 -38.97 -8.03 -7.30
C ILE A 377 -39.78 -8.25 -6.03
N ASN A 378 -40.45 -7.20 -5.55
CA ASN A 378 -41.25 -7.21 -4.33
C ASN A 378 -42.52 -6.37 -4.54
N ARG A 379 -43.66 -6.82 -4.04
CA ARG A 379 -44.95 -6.12 -4.17
C ARG A 379 -45.39 -5.44 -2.89
#